data_AF-A0A382A750-F1
#
_entry.id   AF-A0A382A750-F1
#
_cell.length_a   1.000
_cell.length_b   1.000
_cell.length_c   1.000
_cell.angle_alpha   90.00
_cell.angle_beta   90.00
_cell.angle_gamma   90.00
#
_symmetry.space_group_name_H-M   'P 1'
#
loop_
_entity.id
_entity.type
_entity.pdbx_description
1 polymer ?
#
loop_
_entity_poly.entity_id
_entity_poly.type
_entity_poly.pdbx_seq_one_letter_code
_entity_poly.pdbx_strand_id
1 'polypeptide(L)'
;MSNEPVVLLLISRKTREWSILVNYRKTVFSILILSIIIVLFTGKSYADDLVFKPIPTTYRGAVTIKDGSVAEGRFIIAQITKSNGEVYSTEPVLIRNDKYFMLIVSPPNNSYTRQIVKFYLDGIIPAIEQDSFAPSKSGPNYGPYVFDLTFPSVPTPTPTPTATPTVTPTPTNTPVAADPSIYSGEVVIAGLRVQEGSVIFAQIGEYQSIPAIIEKDDKYRNLVIDPNNSKFFGQTVNFYLNGVLSRTFSSYVPGKVHKDFDLIFVGVPTFTPTPTATATFTPTPMPTSTPRPTNTATPTATNTASPTLSPTATPKIAPVPSLPLMLINNTSTESKELSGGQCFGPSRVSLATGIGNSMLMLAPILFLAGYVRIGRSKKKRD
;
A
#
# COMPACT_ATOMS: atom_id res chain seq x y z
N MET A 1 64.93 -61.15 -52.82
CA MET A 1 64.71 -61.12 -51.36
C MET A 1 64.53 -59.68 -50.91
N SER A 2 63.49 -59.44 -50.10
CA SER A 2 63.23 -58.27 -49.24
C SER A 2 62.89 -56.92 -49.89
N ASN A 3 61.58 -56.71 -50.14
CA ASN A 3 60.97 -55.39 -50.38
C ASN A 3 59.81 -55.11 -49.40
N GLU A 4 59.89 -55.58 -48.15
CA GLU A 4 58.77 -55.48 -47.19
C GLU A 4 58.71 -54.26 -46.25
N PRO A 5 59.78 -53.53 -45.88
CA PRO A 5 59.62 -52.51 -44.84
C PRO A 5 59.03 -51.18 -45.35
N VAL A 6 59.10 -50.88 -46.65
CA VAL A 6 58.67 -49.59 -47.21
C VAL A 6 57.17 -49.55 -47.54
N VAL A 7 56.58 -50.69 -47.93
CA VAL A 7 55.16 -50.79 -48.29
C VAL A 7 54.26 -50.66 -47.05
N LEU A 8 54.65 -51.25 -45.92
CA LEU A 8 53.88 -51.17 -44.68
C LEU A 8 53.81 -49.75 -44.08
N LEU A 9 54.86 -48.95 -44.27
CA LEU A 9 54.94 -47.59 -43.69
C LEU A 9 54.07 -46.58 -44.47
N LEU A 10 53.93 -46.75 -45.78
CA LEU A 10 53.05 -45.91 -46.62
C LEU A 10 51.56 -46.26 -46.45
N ILE A 11 51.21 -47.53 -46.23
CA ILE A 11 49.83 -47.96 -45.95
C ILE A 11 49.36 -47.46 -44.57
N SER A 12 50.25 -47.43 -43.57
CA SER A 12 49.95 -46.97 -42.20
C SER A 12 49.73 -45.45 -42.10
N ARG A 13 50.43 -44.64 -42.91
CA ARG A 13 50.18 -43.18 -42.98
C ARG A 13 48.88 -42.84 -43.72
N LYS A 14 48.59 -43.52 -44.83
CA LYS A 14 47.40 -43.24 -45.66
C LYS A 14 46.08 -43.62 -44.95
N THR A 15 46.10 -44.68 -44.13
CA THR A 15 44.95 -45.12 -43.33
C THR A 15 44.65 -44.20 -42.14
N ARG A 16 45.67 -43.59 -41.51
CA ARG A 16 45.46 -42.58 -40.44
C ARG A 16 44.86 -41.28 -40.95
N GLU A 17 45.34 -40.74 -42.08
CA GLU A 17 44.78 -39.50 -42.62
C GLU A 17 43.34 -39.66 -43.13
N TRP A 18 43.02 -40.80 -43.75
CA TRP A 18 41.63 -41.11 -44.17
C TRP A 18 40.69 -41.24 -42.97
N SER A 19 41.15 -41.82 -41.86
CA SER A 19 40.36 -41.97 -40.64
C SER A 19 40.09 -40.63 -39.95
N ILE A 20 41.06 -39.70 -39.96
CA ILE A 20 40.92 -38.36 -39.39
C ILE A 20 39.96 -37.50 -40.23
N LEU A 21 40.05 -37.56 -41.56
CA LEU A 21 39.15 -36.84 -42.48
C LEU A 21 37.70 -37.36 -42.42
N VAL A 22 37.51 -38.68 -42.30
CA VAL A 22 36.18 -39.28 -42.16
C VAL A 22 35.55 -38.95 -40.81
N ASN A 23 36.34 -38.97 -39.72
CA ASN A 23 35.84 -38.57 -38.41
C ASN A 23 35.52 -37.07 -38.35
N TYR A 24 36.34 -36.21 -38.96
CA TYR A 24 36.06 -34.78 -39.05
C TYR A 24 34.77 -34.48 -39.83
N ARG A 25 34.56 -35.13 -40.98
CA ARG A 25 33.31 -34.98 -41.77
C ARG A 25 32.07 -35.44 -41.00
N LYS A 26 32.18 -36.52 -40.22
CA LYS A 26 31.08 -37.00 -39.36
C LYS A 26 30.80 -36.02 -38.22
N THR A 27 31.84 -35.50 -37.55
CA THR A 27 31.67 -34.51 -36.46
C THR A 27 31.04 -33.22 -36.96
N VAL A 28 31.49 -32.68 -38.11
CA VAL A 28 30.91 -31.46 -38.69
C VAL A 28 29.45 -31.68 -39.11
N PHE A 29 29.13 -32.84 -39.68
CA PHE A 29 27.75 -33.18 -40.05
C PHE A 29 26.84 -33.36 -38.82
N SER A 30 27.34 -33.96 -37.74
CA SER A 30 26.62 -34.07 -36.46
C SER A 30 26.38 -32.70 -35.81
N ILE A 31 27.35 -31.79 -35.85
CA ILE A 31 27.17 -30.42 -35.33
C ILE A 31 26.15 -29.64 -36.18
N LEU A 32 26.15 -29.83 -37.50
CA LEU A 32 25.18 -29.19 -38.40
C LEU A 32 23.76 -29.74 -38.17
N ILE A 33 23.60 -31.05 -38.00
CA ILE A 33 22.30 -31.64 -37.65
C ILE A 33 21.85 -31.16 -36.29
N LEU A 34 22.74 -31.10 -35.30
CA LEU A 34 22.41 -30.60 -33.97
C LEU A 34 22.02 -29.12 -34.00
N SER A 35 22.66 -28.29 -34.84
CA SER A 35 22.28 -26.88 -34.98
C SER A 35 20.93 -26.73 -35.68
N ILE A 36 20.63 -27.55 -36.70
CA ILE A 36 19.32 -27.57 -37.37
C ILE A 36 18.23 -28.03 -36.40
N ILE A 37 18.50 -29.06 -35.57
CA ILE A 37 17.58 -29.51 -34.53
C ILE A 37 17.38 -28.41 -33.48
N ILE A 38 18.44 -27.74 -33.02
CA ILE A 38 18.31 -26.62 -32.08
C ILE A 38 17.47 -25.49 -32.70
N VAL A 39 17.66 -25.15 -33.98
CA VAL A 39 16.84 -24.14 -34.68
C VAL A 39 15.38 -24.59 -34.84
N LEU A 40 15.13 -25.86 -35.16
CA LEU A 40 13.77 -26.41 -35.26
C LEU A 40 13.07 -26.53 -33.89
N PHE A 41 13.79 -26.78 -32.80
CA PHE A 41 13.24 -26.91 -31.44
C PHE A 41 13.21 -25.60 -30.64
N THR A 42 13.98 -24.58 -31.04
CA THR A 42 13.90 -23.21 -30.50
C THR A 42 12.85 -22.35 -31.20
N GLY A 43 12.23 -22.87 -32.26
CA GLY A 43 10.97 -22.38 -32.81
C GLY A 43 9.77 -22.59 -31.86
N LYS A 44 9.93 -22.39 -30.55
CA LYS A 44 8.78 -22.07 -29.70
C LYS A 44 8.46 -20.61 -29.95
N SER A 45 7.63 -20.42 -30.95
CA SER A 45 6.71 -19.31 -31.16
C SER A 45 6.63 -18.37 -29.96
N TYR A 46 7.41 -17.29 -29.99
CA TYR A 46 6.92 -16.03 -29.43
C TYR A 46 5.97 -15.49 -30.49
N ALA A 47 4.73 -15.98 -30.46
CA ALA A 47 3.65 -15.11 -30.84
C ALA A 47 3.69 -14.00 -29.78
N ASP A 48 4.32 -12.86 -30.11
CA ASP A 48 3.84 -11.61 -29.53
C ASP A 48 2.36 -11.61 -29.89
N ASP A 49 1.53 -11.94 -28.89
CA ASP A 49 0.09 -11.98 -29.04
C ASP A 49 -0.27 -10.57 -29.48
N LEU A 50 -0.52 -10.38 -30.78
CA LEU A 50 -0.90 -9.08 -31.32
C LEU A 50 -2.20 -8.74 -30.59
N VAL A 51 -2.09 -7.95 -29.53
CA VAL A 51 -3.22 -7.56 -28.68
C VAL A 51 -4.07 -6.62 -29.53
N PHE A 52 -4.93 -7.21 -30.35
CA PHE A 52 -5.85 -6.46 -31.16
C PHE A 52 -6.87 -5.85 -30.20
N LYS A 53 -6.83 -4.52 -30.07
CA LYS A 53 -7.83 -3.80 -29.29
C LYS A 53 -9.14 -3.83 -30.07
N PRO A 54 -10.22 -4.39 -29.51
CA PRO A 54 -11.49 -4.44 -30.19
C PRO A 54 -12.00 -3.02 -30.45
N ILE A 55 -12.69 -2.85 -31.57
CA ILE A 55 -13.40 -1.60 -31.87
C ILE A 55 -14.37 -1.33 -30.70
N PRO A 56 -14.34 -0.12 -30.12
CA PRO A 56 -15.19 0.19 -28.98
C PRO A 56 -16.66 0.14 -29.35
N THR A 57 -17.50 -0.19 -28.37
CA THR A 57 -18.94 -0.07 -28.48
C THR A 57 -19.42 1.09 -27.62
N THR A 58 -20.07 2.08 -28.23
CA THR A 58 -20.64 3.24 -27.59
C THR A 58 -22.14 3.05 -27.40
N TYR A 59 -22.62 3.35 -26.20
CA TYR A 59 -24.02 3.23 -25.80
C TYR A 59 -24.64 4.60 -25.56
N ARG A 60 -25.94 4.71 -25.83
CA ARG A 60 -26.80 5.82 -25.43
C ARG A 60 -28.20 5.28 -25.14
N GLY A 61 -28.97 5.96 -24.31
CA GLY A 61 -30.37 5.58 -24.10
C GLY A 61 -31.02 6.37 -23.00
N ALA A 62 -32.29 6.05 -22.76
CA ALA A 62 -33.03 6.51 -21.60
C ALA A 62 -32.61 5.73 -20.35
N VAL A 63 -32.66 6.40 -19.21
CA VAL A 63 -32.50 5.80 -17.89
C VAL A 63 -33.83 5.89 -17.16
N THR A 64 -34.37 4.74 -16.76
CA THR A 64 -35.60 4.65 -15.99
C THR A 64 -35.31 3.97 -14.65
N ILE A 65 -35.77 4.55 -13.55
CA ILE A 65 -35.71 3.90 -12.23
C ILE A 65 -37.14 3.53 -11.85
N LYS A 66 -37.41 2.24 -11.62
CA LYS A 66 -38.78 1.72 -11.45
C LYS A 66 -39.49 2.27 -10.22
N ASP A 67 -38.74 2.73 -9.22
CA ASP A 67 -39.28 3.36 -8.01
C ASP A 67 -39.68 4.85 -8.22
N GLY A 68 -39.47 5.39 -9.42
CA GLY A 68 -39.75 6.78 -9.76
C GLY A 68 -38.69 7.78 -9.30
N SER A 69 -37.54 7.31 -8.78
CA SER A 69 -36.42 8.16 -8.39
C SER A 69 -35.83 8.92 -9.58
N VAL A 70 -35.23 10.07 -9.29
CA VAL A 70 -34.59 10.92 -10.30
C VAL A 70 -33.23 10.33 -10.70
N ALA A 71 -33.05 10.13 -12.00
CA ALA A 71 -31.80 9.68 -12.61
C ALA A 71 -30.85 10.85 -12.91
N GLU A 72 -31.38 12.07 -13.10
CA GLU A 72 -30.62 13.29 -13.38
C GLU A 72 -29.47 13.52 -12.39
N GLY A 73 -28.27 13.81 -12.92
CA GLY A 73 -27.07 14.12 -12.13
C GLY A 73 -26.33 12.89 -11.56
N ARG A 74 -26.90 11.69 -11.64
CA ARG A 74 -26.21 10.42 -11.36
C ARG A 74 -25.32 10.02 -12.52
N PHE A 75 -24.53 8.95 -12.35
CA PHE A 75 -23.66 8.43 -13.42
C PHE A 75 -23.86 6.93 -13.70
N ILE A 76 -23.58 6.55 -14.94
CA ILE A 76 -23.55 5.15 -15.40
C ILE A 76 -22.11 4.71 -15.62
N ILE A 77 -21.79 3.50 -15.18
CA ILE A 77 -20.60 2.75 -15.62
C ILE A 77 -21.03 1.42 -16.25
N ALA A 78 -20.19 0.87 -17.11
CA ALA A 78 -20.31 -0.51 -17.57
C ALA A 78 -19.12 -1.34 -17.08
N GLN A 79 -19.39 -2.60 -16.75
CA GLN A 79 -18.36 -3.57 -16.38
C GLN A 79 -18.51 -4.87 -17.16
N ILE A 80 -17.38 -5.50 -17.45
CA ILE A 80 -17.32 -6.84 -18.03
C ILE A 80 -16.44 -7.69 -17.12
N THR A 81 -17.02 -8.77 -16.57
CA THR A 81 -16.30 -9.74 -15.74
C THR A 81 -16.07 -11.00 -16.53
N LYS A 82 -14.81 -11.44 -16.65
CA LYS A 82 -14.45 -12.71 -17.27
C LYS A 82 -14.62 -13.88 -16.30
N SER A 83 -14.60 -15.09 -16.84
CA SER A 83 -14.59 -16.33 -16.06
C SER A 83 -13.37 -16.48 -15.15
N ASN A 84 -12.23 -15.85 -15.47
CA ASN A 84 -11.02 -15.84 -14.64
C ASN A 84 -11.07 -14.78 -13.52
N GLY A 85 -12.15 -14.01 -13.40
CA GLY A 85 -12.33 -12.97 -12.39
C GLY A 85 -11.77 -11.60 -12.78
N GLU A 86 -11.13 -11.43 -13.94
CA GLU A 86 -10.71 -10.10 -14.41
C GLU A 86 -11.94 -9.23 -14.69
N VAL A 87 -11.91 -8.00 -14.17
CA VAL A 87 -12.97 -7.01 -14.35
C VAL A 87 -12.44 -5.84 -15.16
N TYR A 88 -13.08 -5.58 -16.30
CA TYR A 88 -12.95 -4.33 -17.03
C TYR A 88 -14.07 -3.38 -16.59
N SER A 89 -13.75 -2.10 -16.36
CA SER A 89 -14.72 -1.06 -16.03
C SER A 89 -14.51 0.16 -16.93
N THR A 90 -15.59 0.83 -17.31
CA THR A 90 -15.52 2.10 -18.07
C THR A 90 -15.34 3.30 -17.15
N GLU A 91 -15.01 4.44 -17.74
CA GLU A 91 -15.20 5.75 -17.10
C GLU A 91 -16.70 6.03 -16.89
N PRO A 92 -17.06 6.81 -15.87
CA PRO A 92 -18.44 7.18 -15.58
C PRO A 92 -18.98 8.22 -16.57
N VAL A 93 -20.24 8.04 -16.97
CA VAL A 93 -20.98 9.00 -17.80
C VAL A 93 -22.16 9.56 -17.02
N LEU A 94 -22.24 10.89 -16.94
CA LEU A 94 -23.33 11.59 -16.28
C LEU A 94 -24.64 11.46 -17.07
N ILE A 95 -25.73 11.34 -16.33
CA ILE A 95 -27.09 11.33 -16.86
C ILE A 95 -27.60 12.77 -16.95
N ARG A 96 -28.13 13.13 -18.13
CA ARG A 96 -28.74 14.43 -18.42
C ARG A 96 -30.06 14.26 -19.16
N ASN A 97 -31.09 14.95 -18.70
CA ASN A 97 -32.48 14.80 -19.14
C ASN A 97 -32.93 13.33 -19.17
N ASP A 98 -32.67 12.60 -18.09
CA ASP A 98 -32.95 11.15 -17.94
C ASP A 98 -32.34 10.28 -19.06
N LYS A 99 -31.28 10.76 -19.70
CA LYS A 99 -30.57 10.05 -20.76
C LYS A 99 -29.09 10.02 -20.46
N TYR A 100 -28.46 8.91 -20.82
CA TYR A 100 -27.01 8.80 -20.86
C TYR A 100 -26.55 8.78 -22.31
N PHE A 101 -25.42 9.41 -22.59
CA PHE A 101 -24.90 9.53 -23.95
C PHE A 101 -23.40 9.25 -23.97
N MET A 102 -22.97 8.43 -24.93
CA MET A 102 -21.57 8.16 -25.20
C MET A 102 -20.83 7.39 -24.10
N LEU A 103 -21.49 6.39 -23.51
CA LEU A 103 -20.81 5.41 -22.65
C LEU A 103 -19.96 4.48 -23.52
N ILE A 104 -18.63 4.55 -23.40
CA ILE A 104 -17.68 3.85 -24.26
C ILE A 104 -17.19 2.58 -23.57
N VAL A 105 -17.54 1.42 -24.13
CA VAL A 105 -17.03 0.11 -23.73
C VAL A 105 -15.90 -0.28 -24.68
N SER A 106 -14.66 -0.16 -24.21
CA SER A 106 -13.43 -0.41 -24.98
C SER A 106 -12.45 -1.29 -24.19
N PRO A 107 -12.75 -2.60 -24.04
CA PRO A 107 -11.86 -3.51 -23.33
C PRO A 107 -10.49 -3.63 -24.03
N PRO A 108 -9.43 -4.05 -23.31
CA PRO A 108 -8.07 -4.00 -23.82
C PRO A 108 -7.79 -4.97 -24.97
N ASN A 109 -8.57 -6.05 -25.11
CA ASN A 109 -8.31 -7.09 -26.10
C ASN A 109 -9.58 -7.87 -26.49
N ASN A 110 -9.49 -8.67 -27.55
CA ASN A 110 -10.63 -9.42 -28.08
C ASN A 110 -11.16 -10.54 -27.17
N SER A 111 -10.49 -10.89 -26.07
CA SER A 111 -10.98 -11.93 -25.14
C SER A 111 -12.27 -11.55 -24.41
N TYR A 112 -12.63 -10.26 -24.43
CA TYR A 112 -13.89 -9.74 -23.91
C TYR A 112 -15.06 -9.90 -24.89
N THR A 113 -14.81 -10.33 -26.13
CA THR A 113 -15.86 -10.56 -27.14
C THR A 113 -16.85 -11.60 -26.65
N ARG A 114 -18.14 -11.31 -26.78
CA ARG A 114 -19.30 -12.08 -26.29
C ARG A 114 -19.46 -12.14 -24.77
N GLN A 115 -18.55 -11.54 -24.00
CA GLN A 115 -18.71 -11.44 -22.55
C GLN A 115 -19.86 -10.49 -22.20
N ILE A 116 -20.45 -10.70 -21.03
CA ILE A 116 -21.60 -9.93 -20.58
C ILE A 116 -21.15 -8.56 -20.08
N VAL A 117 -21.73 -7.52 -20.66
CA VAL A 117 -21.67 -6.13 -20.19
C VAL A 117 -22.79 -5.91 -19.20
N LYS A 118 -22.43 -5.59 -17.96
CA LYS A 118 -23.36 -5.16 -16.92
C LYS A 118 -23.23 -3.66 -16.71
N PHE A 119 -24.37 -2.98 -16.60
CA PHE A 119 -24.43 -1.54 -16.37
C PHE A 119 -24.78 -1.26 -14.92
N TYR A 120 -24.17 -0.22 -14.35
CA TYR A 120 -24.42 0.16 -12.96
C TYR A 120 -24.70 1.66 -12.86
N LEU A 121 -25.72 2.01 -12.08
CA LEU A 121 -26.00 3.36 -11.62
C LEU A 121 -25.21 3.63 -10.33
N ASP A 122 -24.51 4.76 -10.30
CA ASP A 122 -23.59 5.19 -9.23
C ASP A 122 -22.53 4.14 -8.87
N GLY A 123 -22.23 3.23 -9.81
CA GLY A 123 -21.27 2.15 -9.65
C GLY A 123 -21.71 0.98 -8.78
N ILE A 124 -22.91 1.01 -8.20
CA ILE A 124 -23.37 0.02 -7.21
C ILE A 124 -24.69 -0.67 -7.59
N ILE A 125 -25.61 0.03 -8.25
CA ILE A 125 -26.95 -0.50 -8.53
C ILE A 125 -26.95 -1.10 -9.94
N PRO A 126 -27.09 -2.43 -10.10
CA PRO A 126 -27.08 -3.05 -11.42
C PRO A 126 -28.37 -2.73 -12.18
N ALA A 127 -28.23 -2.50 -13.49
CA ALA A 127 -29.35 -2.46 -14.42
C ALA A 127 -29.95 -3.86 -14.60
N ILE A 128 -31.23 -3.90 -14.98
CA ILE A 128 -31.92 -5.14 -15.33
C ILE A 128 -31.41 -5.66 -16.67
N GLU A 129 -31.20 -4.76 -17.61
CA GLU A 129 -30.70 -5.04 -18.94
C GLU A 129 -29.19 -5.29 -18.89
N GLN A 130 -28.78 -6.31 -19.63
CA GLN A 130 -27.38 -6.67 -19.84
C GLN A 130 -27.18 -6.87 -21.34
N ASP A 131 -25.98 -6.65 -21.81
CA ASP A 131 -25.64 -6.84 -23.22
C ASP A 131 -24.48 -7.82 -23.38
N SER A 132 -24.32 -8.38 -24.56
CA SER A 132 -23.12 -9.15 -24.93
C SER A 132 -22.19 -8.24 -25.72
N PHE A 133 -20.96 -8.08 -25.25
CA PHE A 133 -19.99 -7.20 -25.90
C PHE A 133 -19.66 -7.73 -27.30
N ALA A 134 -20.03 -6.97 -28.32
CA ALA A 134 -19.65 -7.22 -29.71
C ALA A 134 -18.91 -6.00 -30.27
N PRO A 135 -17.69 -6.19 -30.82
CA PRO A 135 -17.01 -5.10 -31.52
C PRO A 135 -17.83 -4.65 -32.72
N SER A 136 -17.77 -3.34 -33.03
CA SER A 136 -18.50 -2.71 -34.15
C SER A 136 -20.03 -2.68 -34.02
N LYS A 137 -20.60 -2.97 -32.84
CA LYS A 137 -22.04 -2.81 -32.58
C LYS A 137 -22.51 -1.35 -32.66
N SER A 138 -21.57 -0.41 -32.55
CA SER A 138 -21.72 1.02 -32.80
C SER A 138 -20.57 1.51 -33.68
N GLY A 139 -20.70 2.68 -34.30
CA GLY A 139 -19.59 3.29 -35.04
C GLY A 139 -20.02 4.37 -36.02
N PRO A 140 -19.14 4.82 -36.93
CA PRO A 140 -19.42 5.91 -37.87
C PRO A 140 -20.68 5.68 -38.73
N ASN A 141 -20.92 4.43 -39.12
CA ASN A 141 -22.06 4.05 -39.96
C ASN A 141 -23.34 3.75 -39.17
N TYR A 142 -23.23 3.47 -37.86
CA TYR A 142 -24.33 2.97 -37.03
C TYR A 142 -24.73 3.93 -35.89
N GLY A 143 -23.94 4.97 -35.64
CA GLY A 143 -24.07 5.84 -34.46
C GLY A 143 -23.81 5.09 -33.14
N PRO A 144 -24.02 5.76 -32.00
CA PRO A 144 -24.05 5.09 -30.70
C PRO A 144 -25.23 4.12 -30.62
N TYR A 145 -24.98 2.93 -30.09
CA TYR A 145 -25.99 1.89 -29.93
C TYR A 145 -27.05 2.34 -28.92
N VAL A 146 -28.32 2.32 -29.34
CA VAL A 146 -29.45 2.68 -28.48
C VAL A 146 -29.74 1.52 -27.53
N PHE A 147 -29.62 1.77 -26.24
CA PHE A 147 -29.83 0.79 -25.20
C PHE A 147 -30.43 1.48 -23.98
N ASP A 148 -31.71 1.25 -23.72
CA ASP A 148 -32.39 1.86 -22.59
C ASP A 148 -32.12 1.02 -21.34
N LEU A 149 -31.85 1.70 -20.22
CA LEU A 149 -31.49 1.07 -18.96
C LEU A 149 -32.60 1.28 -17.92
N THR A 150 -32.99 0.19 -17.29
CA THR A 150 -33.96 0.15 -16.21
C THR A 150 -33.29 -0.31 -14.93
N PHE A 151 -33.40 0.49 -13.88
CA PHE A 151 -32.91 0.16 -12.55
C PHE A 151 -34.08 -0.17 -11.62
N PRO A 152 -33.95 -1.19 -10.74
CA PRO A 152 -35.06 -1.66 -9.92
C PRO A 152 -35.49 -0.61 -8.88
N SER A 153 -34.50 -0.01 -8.23
CA SER A 153 -34.68 1.07 -7.26
C SER A 153 -33.31 1.65 -6.98
N VAL A 154 -33.26 2.93 -6.65
CA VAL A 154 -32.12 3.47 -5.92
C VAL A 154 -32.34 3.09 -4.45
N PRO A 155 -31.30 2.79 -3.65
CA PRO A 155 -31.47 2.77 -2.21
C PRO A 155 -32.11 4.09 -1.81
N THR A 156 -33.39 4.05 -1.47
CA THR A 156 -34.06 5.16 -0.81
C THR A 156 -33.17 5.46 0.39
N PRO A 157 -32.71 6.71 0.61
CA PRO A 157 -32.02 7.02 1.85
C PRO A 157 -32.92 6.46 2.93
N THR A 158 -32.43 5.47 3.68
CA THR A 158 -33.22 4.88 4.75
C THR A 158 -33.72 6.07 5.55
N PRO A 159 -35.04 6.28 5.68
CA PRO A 159 -35.53 7.42 6.44
C PRO A 159 -34.79 7.32 7.77
N THR A 160 -33.96 8.31 8.05
CA THR A 160 -33.34 8.40 9.37
C THR A 160 -34.52 8.29 10.33
N PRO A 161 -34.55 7.28 11.21
CA PRO A 161 -35.78 6.90 11.90
C PRO A 161 -36.44 8.14 12.48
N THR A 162 -37.64 8.47 11.98
CA THR A 162 -38.47 9.47 12.62
C THR A 162 -38.80 8.91 13.99
N ALA A 163 -38.16 9.46 15.03
CA ALA A 163 -38.30 9.00 16.39
C ALA A 163 -39.79 8.94 16.77
N THR A 164 -40.32 7.73 16.93
CA THR A 164 -41.41 7.50 17.87
C THR A 164 -40.97 8.09 19.21
N PRO A 165 -41.81 8.83 19.96
CA PRO A 165 -41.51 9.21 21.33
C PRO A 165 -41.54 7.97 22.22
N THR A 166 -40.57 7.09 22.00
CA THR A 166 -39.99 6.26 23.03
C THR A 166 -39.43 7.24 24.05
N VAL A 167 -39.64 7.00 25.35
CA VAL A 167 -38.80 7.60 26.39
C VAL A 167 -37.37 7.29 25.99
N THR A 168 -36.76 8.27 25.33
CA THR A 168 -35.47 8.15 24.72
C THR A 168 -34.54 8.15 25.92
N PRO A 169 -33.77 7.07 26.20
CA PRO A 169 -32.53 7.31 26.92
C PRO A 169 -31.79 8.29 26.01
N THR A 170 -31.73 9.55 26.44
CA THR A 170 -31.03 10.62 25.74
C THR A 170 -29.76 10.01 25.15
N PRO A 171 -29.48 10.12 23.84
CA PRO A 171 -28.25 9.58 23.30
C PRO A 171 -27.13 10.18 24.15
N THR A 172 -26.46 9.33 24.92
CA THR A 172 -25.20 9.74 25.53
C THR A 172 -24.31 9.98 24.33
N ASN A 173 -24.10 11.25 23.96
CA ASN A 173 -23.22 11.66 22.86
C ASN A 173 -22.03 10.71 22.88
N THR A 174 -21.85 9.87 21.86
CA THR A 174 -20.55 9.23 21.66
C THR A 174 -19.62 10.42 21.43
N PRO A 175 -18.79 10.80 22.42
CA PRO A 175 -18.07 12.04 22.33
C PRO A 175 -17.16 11.91 21.12
N VAL A 176 -17.28 12.82 20.17
CA VAL A 176 -16.24 12.94 19.14
C VAL A 176 -14.97 13.24 19.93
N ALA A 177 -14.03 12.29 19.90
CA ALA A 177 -12.81 12.38 20.68
C ALA A 177 -12.07 13.64 20.24
N ALA A 178 -11.71 14.45 21.23
CA ALA A 178 -10.99 15.69 21.00
C ALA A 178 -9.49 15.38 20.92
N ASP A 179 -8.82 15.77 19.84
CA ASP A 179 -7.37 15.63 19.75
C ASP A 179 -6.66 16.55 20.78
N PRO A 180 -5.55 16.10 21.40
CA PRO A 180 -4.85 16.88 22.42
C PRO A 180 -4.33 18.21 21.87
N SER A 181 -4.44 19.27 22.67
CA SER A 181 -3.76 20.54 22.44
C SER A 181 -2.58 20.68 23.39
N ILE A 182 -1.47 21.25 22.90
CA ILE A 182 -0.22 21.35 23.67
C ILE A 182 0.17 22.82 23.81
N TYR A 183 0.51 23.25 25.02
CA TYR A 183 0.95 24.61 25.33
C TYR A 183 2.37 24.61 25.90
N SER A 184 3.16 25.63 25.54
CA SER A 184 4.50 25.88 26.09
C SER A 184 4.82 27.38 25.99
N GLY A 185 5.53 27.92 26.97
CA GLY A 185 5.88 29.34 27.05
C GLY A 185 6.58 29.70 28.35
N GLU A 186 6.63 30.99 28.69
CA GLU A 186 7.18 31.50 29.94
C GLU A 186 6.08 31.77 30.98
N VAL A 187 6.44 31.67 32.25
CA VAL A 187 5.58 31.99 33.39
C VAL A 187 6.00 33.34 33.94
N VAL A 188 5.14 34.35 33.76
CA VAL A 188 5.40 35.71 34.20
C VAL A 188 4.57 35.99 35.45
N ILE A 189 5.23 36.21 36.59
CA ILE A 189 4.58 36.63 37.84
C ILE A 189 4.93 38.09 38.10
N ALA A 190 3.92 38.93 38.30
CA ALA A 190 4.14 40.35 38.56
C ALA A 190 5.02 40.57 39.81
N GLY A 191 6.27 40.99 39.58
CA GLY A 191 7.23 41.33 40.63
C GLY A 191 7.93 40.15 41.32
N LEU A 192 7.72 38.90 40.88
CA LEU A 192 8.25 37.69 41.53
C LEU A 192 8.78 36.67 40.49
N ARG A 193 9.55 35.69 40.96
CA ARG A 193 9.99 34.51 40.19
C ARG A 193 9.11 33.31 40.49
N VAL A 194 9.08 32.30 39.61
CA VAL A 194 8.38 31.05 39.91
C VAL A 194 9.11 30.32 41.03
N GLN A 195 8.35 29.82 42.01
CA GLN A 195 8.92 29.10 43.14
C GLN A 195 9.10 27.61 42.79
N GLU A 196 10.16 26.99 43.31
CA GLU A 196 10.37 25.56 43.15
C GLU A 196 9.19 24.77 43.74
N GLY A 197 8.69 23.79 43.00
CA GLY A 197 7.49 23.04 43.35
C GLY A 197 6.16 23.70 42.96
N SER A 198 6.18 24.84 42.26
CA SER A 198 4.96 25.43 41.70
C SER A 198 4.33 24.53 40.63
N VAL A 199 3.00 24.53 40.60
CA VAL A 199 2.20 23.66 39.75
C VAL A 199 1.37 24.50 38.79
N ILE A 200 1.49 24.24 37.49
CA ILE A 200 0.64 24.85 36.45
C ILE A 200 -0.32 23.81 35.92
N PHE A 201 -1.61 24.13 35.87
CA PHE A 201 -2.60 23.31 35.19
C PHE A 201 -3.59 24.19 34.43
N ALA A 202 -4.26 23.60 33.45
CA ALA A 202 -5.33 24.23 32.70
C ALA A 202 -6.69 23.67 33.12
N GLN A 203 -7.73 24.49 32.98
CA GLN A 203 -9.12 24.10 33.20
C GLN A 203 -9.99 24.57 32.04
N ILE A 204 -10.89 23.71 31.59
CA ILE A 204 -11.87 23.98 30.56
C ILE A 204 -13.19 23.32 30.96
N GLY A 205 -14.17 24.14 31.32
CA GLY A 205 -15.37 23.67 32.01
C GLY A 205 -15.04 22.82 33.23
N GLU A 206 -15.42 21.55 33.20
CA GLU A 206 -15.20 20.57 34.27
C GLU A 206 -13.89 19.78 34.13
N TYR A 207 -13.19 19.88 32.99
CA TYR A 207 -11.93 19.17 32.78
C TYR A 207 -10.77 19.97 33.35
N GLN A 208 -9.87 19.29 34.06
CA GLN A 208 -8.59 19.79 34.53
C GLN A 208 -7.45 18.98 33.90
N SER A 209 -6.43 19.67 33.39
CA SER A 209 -5.27 19.02 32.80
C SER A 209 -4.35 18.40 33.85
N ILE A 210 -3.48 17.51 33.40
CA ILE A 210 -2.29 17.13 34.16
C ILE A 210 -1.40 18.38 34.33
N PRO A 211 -0.72 18.53 35.47
CA PRO A 211 0.21 19.63 35.64
C PRO A 211 1.35 19.64 34.62
N ALA A 212 1.72 20.84 34.18
CA ALA A 212 2.92 21.05 33.37
C ALA A 212 4.19 21.02 34.21
N ILE A 213 5.30 20.64 33.56
CA ILE A 213 6.63 20.75 34.14
C ILE A 213 7.09 22.19 33.97
N ILE A 214 7.57 22.80 35.06
CA ILE A 214 8.23 24.10 35.05
C ILE A 214 9.75 23.87 35.16
N GLU A 215 10.49 24.40 34.20
CA GLU A 215 11.94 24.38 34.15
C GLU A 215 12.52 25.46 35.09
N LYS A 216 13.82 25.37 35.39
CA LYS A 216 14.50 26.30 36.31
C LYS A 216 14.60 27.74 35.79
N ASP A 217 14.28 27.98 34.52
CA ASP A 217 14.31 29.26 33.84
C ASP A 217 12.92 29.90 33.68
N ASP A 218 11.97 29.55 34.57
CA ASP A 218 10.59 30.03 34.56
C ASP A 218 9.77 29.62 33.30
N LYS A 219 10.28 28.71 32.47
CA LYS A 219 9.55 28.17 31.32
C LYS A 219 8.73 26.94 31.68
N TYR A 220 7.56 26.82 31.09
CA TYR A 220 6.76 25.61 31.18
C TYR A 220 6.66 24.92 29.82
N ARG A 221 6.64 23.59 29.83
CA ARG A 221 6.52 22.77 28.61
C ARG A 221 5.49 21.67 28.77
N ASN A 222 4.98 21.22 27.63
CA ASN A 222 4.13 20.04 27.52
C ASN A 222 2.89 20.12 28.42
N LEU A 223 2.29 21.30 28.55
CA LEU A 223 0.97 21.40 29.15
C LEU A 223 -0.04 20.83 28.14
N VAL A 224 -0.48 19.60 28.37
CA VAL A 224 -1.39 18.87 27.48
C VAL A 224 -2.83 19.05 27.95
N ILE A 225 -3.68 19.48 27.05
CA ILE A 225 -5.13 19.61 27.25
C ILE A 225 -5.78 18.58 26.35
N ASP A 226 -6.22 17.48 26.96
CA ASP A 226 -6.87 16.36 26.30
C ASP A 226 -8.19 16.01 27.03
N PRO A 227 -9.26 16.76 26.76
CA PRO A 227 -10.53 16.53 27.40
C PRO A 227 -11.31 15.37 26.78
N ASN A 228 -10.78 14.71 25.74
CA ASN A 228 -11.35 13.55 25.06
C ASN A 228 -12.82 13.71 24.60
N ASN A 229 -13.32 14.95 24.52
CA ASN A 229 -14.73 15.23 24.24
C ASN A 229 -14.90 16.54 23.46
N SER A 230 -15.61 16.46 22.34
CA SER A 230 -15.89 17.59 21.46
C SER A 230 -16.71 18.71 22.07
N LYS A 231 -17.40 18.48 23.20
CA LYS A 231 -18.14 19.54 23.91
C LYS A 231 -17.27 20.75 24.24
N PHE A 232 -15.96 20.56 24.32
CA PHE A 232 -14.99 21.58 24.71
C PHE A 232 -14.45 22.39 23.52
N PHE A 233 -14.79 22.07 22.27
CA PHE A 233 -14.29 22.79 21.10
C PHE A 233 -14.65 24.28 21.18
N GLY A 234 -13.64 25.15 21.06
CA GLY A 234 -13.78 26.60 21.12
C GLY A 234 -14.01 27.18 22.52
N GLN A 235 -14.23 26.35 23.56
CA GLN A 235 -14.40 26.85 24.92
C GLN A 235 -13.11 27.46 25.47
N THR A 236 -13.27 28.35 26.45
CA THR A 236 -12.15 29.02 27.11
C THR A 236 -11.33 28.05 27.96
N VAL A 237 -10.03 28.05 27.71
CA VAL A 237 -9.01 27.42 28.53
C VAL A 237 -8.46 28.47 29.50
N ASN A 238 -8.70 28.24 30.78
CA ASN A 238 -8.14 29.01 31.89
C ASN A 238 -6.89 28.30 32.41
N PHE A 239 -5.87 29.07 32.79
CA PHE A 239 -4.62 28.52 33.33
C PHE A 239 -4.43 28.95 34.77
N TYR A 240 -3.91 28.08 35.59
CA TYR A 240 -3.70 28.33 37.02
C TYR A 240 -2.27 28.03 37.42
N LEU A 241 -1.72 28.85 38.31
CA LEU A 241 -0.45 28.62 38.99
C LEU A 241 -0.73 28.56 40.49
N ASN A 242 -0.52 27.39 41.11
CA ASN A 242 -0.83 27.16 42.53
C ASN A 242 -2.27 27.57 42.92
N GLY A 243 -3.23 27.42 41.99
CA GLY A 243 -4.63 27.80 42.17
C GLY A 243 -4.97 29.26 41.83
N VAL A 244 -3.99 30.10 41.50
CA VAL A 244 -4.22 31.49 41.05
C VAL A 244 -4.44 31.53 39.55
N LEU A 245 -5.55 32.15 39.13
CA LEU A 245 -5.94 32.28 37.72
C LEU A 245 -4.99 33.22 36.94
N SER A 246 -4.57 32.79 35.76
CA SER A 246 -3.79 33.57 34.79
C SER A 246 -4.66 34.66 34.14
N ARG A 247 -4.04 35.78 33.75
CA ARG A 247 -4.65 36.79 32.87
C ARG A 247 -4.66 36.36 31.40
N THR A 248 -3.76 35.44 31.03
CA THR A 248 -3.72 34.84 29.70
C THR A 248 -4.69 33.66 29.66
N PHE A 249 -5.56 33.63 28.66
CA PHE A 249 -6.47 32.51 28.38
C PHE A 249 -6.44 32.21 26.87
N SER A 250 -6.94 31.04 26.49
CA SER A 250 -7.03 30.60 25.09
C SER A 250 -8.41 30.03 24.79
N SER A 251 -8.74 29.85 23.52
CA SER A 251 -9.86 28.97 23.11
C SER A 251 -9.29 27.62 22.73
N TYR A 252 -9.96 26.54 23.16
CA TYR A 252 -9.50 25.18 22.86
C TYR A 252 -9.70 24.83 21.38
N VAL A 253 -8.60 24.49 20.71
CA VAL A 253 -8.57 24.08 19.30
C VAL A 253 -7.89 22.71 19.21
N PRO A 254 -8.64 21.62 18.93
CA PRO A 254 -8.10 20.27 18.90
C PRO A 254 -6.87 20.13 18.00
N GLY A 255 -5.90 19.32 18.43
CA GLY A 255 -4.67 19.04 17.67
C GLY A 255 -3.70 20.22 17.53
N LYS A 256 -4.00 21.37 18.13
CA LYS A 256 -3.16 22.57 18.00
C LYS A 256 -2.01 22.58 19.00
N VAL A 257 -0.83 22.94 18.52
CA VAL A 257 0.35 23.21 19.35
C VAL A 257 0.56 24.72 19.45
N HIS A 258 0.47 25.25 20.67
CA HIS A 258 0.71 26.64 21.04
C HIS A 258 2.13 26.78 21.57
N LYS A 259 3.01 27.36 20.75
CA LYS A 259 4.37 27.76 21.15
C LYS A 259 4.35 29.21 21.62
N ASP A 260 5.31 29.55 22.48
CA ASP A 260 5.52 30.92 22.97
C ASP A 260 4.25 31.52 23.60
N PHE A 261 3.51 30.68 24.34
CA PHE A 261 2.26 31.04 24.99
C PHE A 261 2.53 31.44 26.44
N ASP A 262 2.81 32.72 26.68
CA ASP A 262 3.21 33.17 28.01
C ASP A 262 2.02 33.30 28.97
N LEU A 263 2.18 32.75 30.18
CA LEU A 263 1.16 32.78 31.23
C LEU A 263 1.47 33.88 32.23
N ILE A 264 0.54 34.82 32.39
CA ILE A 264 0.75 36.02 33.22
C ILE A 264 -0.10 35.92 34.49
N PHE A 265 0.54 35.95 35.65
CA PHE A 265 -0.10 35.86 36.96
C PHE A 265 0.11 37.11 37.81
N VAL A 266 -0.92 37.47 38.60
CA VAL A 266 -0.88 38.57 39.56
C VAL A 266 -1.38 38.06 40.91
N GLY A 267 -0.68 38.40 41.98
CA GLY A 267 -1.09 38.06 43.35
C GLY A 267 -0.88 36.59 43.72
N VAL A 268 0.16 35.93 43.18
CA VAL A 268 0.51 34.55 43.53
C VAL A 268 1.06 34.52 44.97
N PRO A 269 0.49 33.71 45.88
CA PRO A 269 1.00 33.62 47.25
C PRO A 269 2.39 32.98 47.24
N THR A 270 3.31 33.55 48.02
CA THR A 270 4.65 32.99 48.20
C THR A 270 4.63 31.92 49.27
N PHE A 271 5.13 30.70 48.99
CA PHE A 271 5.37 29.72 50.04
C PHE A 271 6.39 30.30 51.01
N THR A 272 6.00 30.44 52.27
CA THR A 272 6.94 30.76 53.34
C THR A 272 7.60 29.42 53.71
N PRO A 273 8.93 29.27 53.62
CA PRO A 273 9.56 28.01 53.98
C PRO A 273 9.27 27.73 55.46
N THR A 274 8.62 26.59 55.73
CA THR A 274 8.47 26.09 57.09
C THR A 274 9.87 25.91 57.67
N PRO A 275 10.19 26.48 58.85
CA PRO A 275 11.52 26.31 59.43
C PRO A 275 11.77 24.81 59.65
N THR A 276 12.78 24.27 58.95
CA THR A 276 13.23 22.89 59.13
C THR A 276 13.69 22.73 60.57
N ALA A 277 13.01 21.87 61.35
CA ALA A 277 13.42 21.57 62.72
C ALA A 277 14.87 21.07 62.70
N THR A 278 15.76 21.80 63.36
CA THR A 278 17.17 21.41 63.52
C THR A 278 17.20 20.10 64.30
N ALA A 279 17.82 19.05 63.73
CA ALA A 279 17.89 17.74 64.37
C ALA A 279 18.63 17.85 65.72
N THR A 280 17.92 17.59 66.82
CA THR A 280 18.53 17.48 68.15
C THR A 280 19.18 16.10 68.26
N PHE A 281 20.50 16.05 68.40
CA PHE A 281 21.21 14.79 68.61
C PHE A 281 20.86 14.20 69.98
N THR A 282 20.24 13.01 69.98
CA THR A 282 19.98 12.22 71.19
C THR A 282 21.28 11.51 71.62
N PRO A 283 21.74 11.62 72.87
CA PRO A 283 22.97 10.96 73.31
C PRO A 283 22.81 9.43 73.31
N THR A 284 23.81 8.74 72.75
CA THR A 284 23.88 7.29 72.61
C THR A 284 23.99 6.59 73.97
N PRO A 285 23.15 5.59 74.32
CA PRO A 285 23.26 4.88 75.58
C PRO A 285 24.48 3.95 75.63
N MET A 286 25.14 3.91 76.79
CA MET A 286 26.33 3.11 77.08
C MET A 286 25.96 1.62 77.29
N PRO A 287 26.72 0.65 76.74
CA PRO A 287 26.38 -0.76 76.82
C PRO A 287 26.52 -1.29 78.26
N THR A 288 25.47 -1.97 78.73
CA THR A 288 25.44 -2.67 80.03
C THR A 288 25.81 -4.15 79.83
N SER A 289 26.68 -4.70 80.68
CA SER A 289 27.16 -6.08 80.58
C SER A 289 26.07 -7.10 80.87
N THR A 290 25.89 -8.05 79.95
CA THR A 290 24.93 -9.17 80.00
C THR A 290 25.41 -10.30 80.93
N PRO A 291 24.56 -10.83 81.85
CA PRO A 291 24.87 -12.05 82.59
C PRO A 291 24.55 -13.33 81.78
N ARG A 292 25.34 -14.37 82.08
CA ARG A 292 25.42 -15.70 81.43
C ARG A 292 24.11 -16.52 81.56
N PRO A 293 23.67 -17.24 80.50
CA PRO A 293 22.41 -17.99 80.52
C PRO A 293 22.51 -19.30 81.33
N THR A 294 21.44 -19.61 82.07
CA THR A 294 21.15 -20.92 82.68
C THR A 294 20.18 -21.69 81.79
N ASN A 295 20.50 -22.95 81.49
CA ASN A 295 19.65 -23.87 80.74
C ASN A 295 18.33 -24.13 81.48
N THR A 296 17.20 -24.06 80.77
CA THR A 296 15.91 -24.58 81.26
C THR A 296 15.17 -25.25 80.11
N ALA A 297 14.53 -26.37 80.44
CA ALA A 297 14.09 -27.40 79.51
C ALA A 297 12.89 -27.00 78.62
N THR A 298 12.94 -27.58 77.42
CA THR A 298 11.98 -27.59 76.32
C THR A 298 10.57 -28.01 76.74
N PRO A 299 9.53 -27.24 76.37
CA PRO A 299 8.20 -27.78 76.16
C PRO A 299 7.89 -27.99 74.67
N THR A 300 7.20 -29.11 74.43
CA THR A 300 6.77 -29.67 73.15
C THR A 300 5.38 -29.17 72.76
N ALA A 301 5.09 -29.27 71.45
CA ALA A 301 3.81 -29.14 70.70
C ALA A 301 3.72 -27.83 69.88
N THR A 302 3.18 -27.78 68.66
CA THR A 302 2.17 -28.63 68.01
C THR A 302 2.30 -28.49 66.48
N ASN A 303 2.09 -29.57 65.72
CA ASN A 303 2.03 -29.53 64.25
C ASN A 303 0.81 -28.73 63.75
N THR A 304 1.01 -27.79 62.84
CA THR A 304 -0.07 -27.24 62.01
C THR A 304 0.43 -27.06 60.58
N ALA A 305 -0.36 -27.55 59.63
CA ALA A 305 0.01 -27.78 58.25
C ALA A 305 0.29 -26.49 57.46
N SER A 306 1.35 -26.57 56.64
CA SER A 306 1.72 -25.56 55.64
C SER A 306 0.89 -25.72 54.36
N PRO A 307 0.31 -24.66 53.79
CA PRO A 307 -0.29 -24.74 52.46
C PRO A 307 0.79 -24.79 51.38
N THR A 308 0.79 -25.87 50.61
CA THR A 308 1.62 -26.09 49.43
C THR A 308 1.20 -25.12 48.31
N LEU A 309 2.09 -24.19 47.94
CA LEU A 309 1.93 -23.42 46.70
C LEU A 309 2.28 -24.31 45.51
N SER A 310 1.31 -24.49 44.62
CA SER A 310 1.44 -25.20 43.35
C SER A 310 2.30 -24.39 42.35
N PRO A 311 3.25 -25.00 41.63
CA PRO A 311 3.99 -24.32 40.58
C PRO A 311 3.07 -24.01 39.39
N THR A 312 2.96 -22.71 39.07
CA THR A 312 2.27 -22.22 37.87
C THR A 312 3.02 -22.67 36.62
N ALA A 313 2.34 -23.33 35.70
CA ALA A 313 2.89 -23.76 34.42
C ALA A 313 3.23 -22.56 33.52
N THR A 314 4.46 -22.54 33.03
CA THR A 314 4.96 -21.59 32.04
C THR A 314 4.27 -21.84 30.69
N PRO A 315 3.67 -20.82 30.04
CA PRO A 315 3.14 -21.00 28.69
C PRO A 315 4.28 -21.12 27.68
N LYS A 316 4.27 -22.25 26.95
CA LYS A 316 5.13 -22.51 25.80
C LYS A 316 4.64 -21.69 24.60
N ILE A 317 5.42 -20.69 24.20
CA ILE A 317 5.17 -19.91 22.97
C ILE A 317 5.43 -20.82 21.76
N ALA A 318 4.43 -20.94 20.88
CA ALA A 318 4.53 -21.64 19.61
C ALA A 318 5.33 -20.81 18.59
N PRO A 319 6.16 -21.44 17.73
CA PRO A 319 6.90 -20.72 16.70
C PRO A 319 5.95 -20.19 15.61
N VAL A 320 6.06 -18.89 15.33
CA VAL A 320 5.37 -18.18 14.25
C VAL A 320 5.99 -18.59 12.91
N PRO A 321 5.20 -19.01 11.89
CA PRO A 321 5.71 -19.24 10.56
C PRO A 321 6.09 -17.92 9.88
N SER A 322 7.32 -17.88 9.36
CA SER A 322 7.93 -16.79 8.61
C SER A 322 7.27 -16.62 7.22
N LEU A 323 6.70 -15.43 6.98
CA LEU A 323 6.27 -14.96 5.65
C LEU A 323 7.49 -14.43 4.87
N PRO A 324 7.64 -14.75 3.56
CA PRO A 324 8.72 -14.20 2.75
C PRO A 324 8.47 -12.73 2.39
N LEU A 325 9.50 -11.89 2.60
CA LEU A 325 9.58 -10.53 2.10
C LEU A 325 9.55 -10.53 0.56
N MET A 326 8.53 -9.92 -0.05
CA MET A 326 8.62 -9.45 -1.43
C MET A 326 9.32 -8.09 -1.45
N LEU A 327 10.42 -8.03 -2.20
CA LEU A 327 11.22 -6.84 -2.44
C LEU A 327 10.50 -5.93 -3.44
N ILE A 328 9.99 -4.79 -2.98
CA ILE A 328 9.43 -3.75 -3.84
C ILE A 328 10.61 -2.93 -4.40
N ASN A 329 10.97 -3.17 -5.65
CA ASN A 329 11.83 -2.25 -6.39
C ASN A 329 10.97 -1.04 -6.83
N ASN A 330 11.14 0.08 -6.12
CA ASN A 330 10.67 1.38 -6.57
C ASN A 330 11.51 1.81 -7.78
N THR A 331 11.00 1.56 -8.99
CA THR A 331 11.44 2.30 -10.18
C THR A 331 10.49 3.47 -10.35
N SER A 332 11.00 4.67 -10.07
CA SER A 332 10.33 5.93 -10.36
C SER A 332 10.18 6.08 -11.88
N THR A 333 8.95 6.02 -12.39
CA THR A 333 8.65 6.51 -13.73
C THR A 333 8.08 7.91 -13.61
N GLU A 334 8.95 8.86 -13.87
CA GLU A 334 8.68 10.27 -14.03
C GLU A 334 7.62 10.47 -15.12
N SER A 335 6.46 11.02 -14.73
CA SER A 335 5.46 11.51 -15.66
C SER A 335 5.96 12.81 -16.29
N LYS A 336 6.18 12.79 -17.60
CA LYS A 336 5.96 13.98 -18.43
C LYS A 336 4.97 13.63 -19.53
N GLU A 337 3.75 14.12 -19.37
CA GLU A 337 2.93 14.46 -20.52
C GLU A 337 3.67 15.47 -21.38
N LEU A 338 3.63 15.28 -22.70
CA LEU A 338 3.03 16.26 -23.60
C LEU A 338 2.83 15.60 -24.98
N SER A 339 1.57 15.59 -25.41
CA SER A 339 1.13 16.13 -26.70
C SER A 339 1.77 15.64 -28.00
N GLY A 340 0.92 15.18 -28.94
CA GLY A 340 1.22 15.19 -30.37
C GLY A 340 0.75 13.93 -31.09
N GLY A 341 -0.22 14.07 -31.99
CA GLY A 341 -0.79 12.95 -32.74
C GLY A 341 0.06 12.42 -33.89
N GLN A 342 -0.53 11.41 -34.52
CA GLN A 342 -0.36 10.94 -35.90
C GLN A 342 0.82 10.01 -36.26
N CYS A 343 0.39 8.83 -36.74
CA CYS A 343 0.77 8.15 -38.00
C CYS A 343 2.26 8.07 -38.38
N PHE A 344 2.72 6.82 -38.53
CA PHE A 344 4.00 6.39 -39.11
C PHE A 344 5.27 6.73 -38.31
N GLY A 345 5.44 6.09 -37.14
CA GLY A 345 6.73 5.98 -36.45
C GLY A 345 7.29 4.53 -36.54
N PRO A 346 8.58 4.32 -36.80
CA PRO A 346 9.14 2.99 -37.06
C PRO A 346 9.08 2.14 -35.79
N SER A 347 8.48 0.95 -35.89
CA SER A 347 8.55 -0.05 -34.84
C SER A 347 10.03 -0.34 -34.55
N ARG A 348 10.45 -0.16 -33.29
CA ARG A 348 11.78 -0.59 -32.84
C ARG A 348 11.79 -2.13 -32.86
N VAL A 349 12.17 -2.71 -33.99
CA VAL A 349 12.47 -4.14 -34.09
C VAL A 349 13.73 -4.41 -33.28
N SER A 350 13.76 -5.52 -32.52
CA SER A 350 14.96 -5.90 -31.78
C SER A 350 16.15 -6.02 -32.74
N LEU A 351 17.38 -5.76 -32.27
CA LEU A 351 18.59 -5.92 -33.09
C LEU A 351 18.67 -7.33 -33.72
N ALA A 352 18.15 -8.35 -33.02
CA ALA A 352 18.07 -9.72 -33.54
C ALA A 352 17.06 -9.86 -34.69
N THR A 353 15.90 -9.21 -34.60
CA THR A 353 14.86 -9.22 -35.65
C THR A 353 15.32 -8.43 -36.89
N GLY A 354 16.05 -7.33 -36.70
CA GLY A 354 16.64 -6.56 -37.80
C GLY A 354 17.70 -7.34 -38.58
N ILE A 355 18.53 -8.13 -37.89
CA ILE A 355 19.54 -9.00 -38.52
C ILE A 355 18.87 -10.14 -39.31
N GLY A 356 17.79 -10.73 -38.78
CA GLY A 356 17.05 -11.81 -39.45
C GLY A 356 16.45 -11.40 -40.80
N ASN A 357 15.76 -10.25 -40.83
CA ASN A 357 15.16 -9.74 -42.07
C ASN A 357 16.23 -9.29 -43.10
N SER A 358 17.36 -8.77 -42.61
CA SER A 358 18.50 -8.40 -43.48
C SER A 358 19.17 -9.62 -44.11
N MET A 359 19.29 -10.74 -43.38
CA MET A 359 19.82 -11.99 -43.93
C MET A 359 18.89 -12.62 -44.97
N LEU A 360 17.56 -12.56 -44.78
CA LEU A 360 16.58 -13.05 -45.74
C LEU A 360 16.62 -12.27 -47.07
N MET A 361 16.86 -10.96 -47.02
CA MET A 361 17.01 -10.13 -48.23
C MET A 361 18.31 -10.41 -49.00
N LEU A 362 19.39 -10.82 -48.32
CA LEU A 362 20.69 -11.11 -48.96
C LEU A 362 20.84 -12.56 -49.44
N ALA A 363 20.00 -13.48 -48.94
CA ALA A 363 20.05 -14.90 -49.28
C ALA A 363 19.95 -15.20 -50.80
N PRO A 364 19.07 -14.55 -51.59
CA PRO A 364 18.99 -14.80 -53.03
C PRO A 364 20.25 -14.37 -53.78
N ILE A 365 20.87 -13.26 -53.36
CA ILE A 365 22.08 -12.71 -54.00
C ILE A 365 23.29 -13.61 -53.70
N LEU A 366 23.42 -14.07 -52.45
CA LEU A 366 24.50 -14.99 -52.07
C LEU A 366 24.35 -16.36 -52.74
N PHE A 367 23.12 -16.85 -52.90
CA PHE A 367 22.84 -18.09 -53.65
C PHE A 367 23.24 -17.93 -55.13
N LEU A 368 22.89 -16.81 -55.77
CA LEU A 368 23.26 -16.56 -57.16
C LEU A 368 24.78 -16.40 -57.35
N ALA A 369 25.47 -15.72 -56.43
CA ALA A 369 26.92 -15.58 -56.43
C ALA A 369 27.63 -16.93 -56.23
N GLY A 370 27.12 -17.77 -55.33
CA GLY A 370 27.58 -19.15 -55.14
C GLY A 370 27.38 -20.01 -56.39
N TYR A 371 26.20 -19.92 -57.02
CA TYR A 371 25.84 -20.66 -58.22
C TYR A 371 26.75 -20.28 -59.41
N VAL A 372 26.99 -18.99 -59.64
CA VAL A 372 27.87 -18.50 -60.71
C VAL A 372 29.33 -18.90 -60.46
N ARG A 373 29.78 -18.93 -59.19
CA ARG A 373 31.15 -19.34 -58.84
C ARG A 373 31.39 -20.84 -59.05
N ILE A 374 30.40 -21.69 -58.79
CA ILE A 374 30.45 -23.13 -59.07
C ILE A 374 30.41 -23.39 -60.59
N GLY A 375 29.60 -22.63 -61.34
CA GLY A 375 29.56 -22.72 -62.81
C GLY A 375 30.90 -22.37 -63.47
N ARG A 376 31.61 -21.35 -62.96
CA ARG A 376 32.94 -20.97 -63.46
C ARG A 376 34.06 -21.94 -63.06
N SER A 377 33.89 -22.72 -61.99
CA SER A 377 34.85 -23.77 -61.61
C SER A 377 34.73 -25.04 -62.47
N LYS A 378 33.57 -25.30 -63.08
CA LYS A 378 33.40 -26.40 -64.04
C LYS A 378 33.97 -26.06 -65.42
N LYS A 379 33.87 -24.80 -65.87
CA LYS A 379 34.46 -24.33 -67.13
C LYS A 379 36.00 -24.18 -67.14
N LYS A 380 36.68 -24.51 -66.03
CA LYS A 380 38.16 -24.60 -65.95
C LYS A 380 38.66 -26.04 -65.81
N ARG A 381 37.78 -27.03 -65.98
CA ARG A 381 38.09 -28.47 -65.92
C ARG A 381 37.56 -29.25 -67.14
N ASP A 382 37.31 -28.54 -68.24
CA ASP A 382 37.13 -29.08 -69.59
C ASP A 382 38.26 -28.54 -70.48
#